data_AF-A0A814BMM6-F1
#
_entry.id   AF-A0A814BMM6-F1
#
_cell.length_a   1.000
_cell.length_b   1.000
_cell.length_c   1.000
_cell.angle_alpha   90.00
_cell.angle_beta   90.00
_cell.angle_gamma   90.00
#
_symmetry.space_group_name_H-M   'P 1'
#
loop_
_entity.id
_entity.type
_entity.pdbx_description
1 polymer ?
#
loop_
_entity_poly.entity_id
_entity_poly.type
_entity_poly.pdbx_seq_one_letter_code
_entity_poly.pdbx_strand_id
1 'polypeptide(L)'
;MSESYNIRPCTIADEDDAITVCLKTGDAGNDASLLYDDPKLLGYRYVSPYIHLSPELAFVLEDSKENVCGYVLATLHNDIFCKRYVDEWLPKMKQLYPTIPSGE
;
A
#
# COMPACT_ATOMS: atom_id res chain seq x y z
N MET A 1 30.71 -4.37 6.88
CA MET A 1 30.04 -3.26 7.59
C MET A 1 28.67 -3.76 7.97
N SER A 2 28.18 -3.50 9.18
CA SER A 2 26.80 -3.81 9.55
C SER A 2 25.87 -2.78 8.92
N GLU A 3 24.91 -3.20 8.12
CA GLU A 3 23.83 -2.32 7.68
C GLU A 3 22.93 -2.01 8.88
N SER A 4 22.57 -0.73 9.04
CA SER A 4 21.59 -0.29 10.03
C SER A 4 20.25 -0.15 9.34
N TYR A 5 19.21 -0.67 9.99
CA TYR A 5 17.83 -0.53 9.55
C TYR A 5 17.03 0.15 10.66
N ASN A 6 16.05 0.96 10.28
CA ASN A 6 15.18 1.68 11.20
C ASN A 6 13.71 1.37 10.89
N ILE A 7 12.91 1.08 11.92
CA ILE A 7 11.46 0.96 11.78
C ILE A 7 10.84 2.19 12.42
N ARG A 8 10.00 2.90 11.66
CA ARG A 8 9.30 4.09 12.13
C ARG A 8 7.84 4.12 11.68
N PRO A 9 6.97 4.90 12.35
CA PRO A 9 5.61 5.14 11.85
C PRO A 9 5.63 5.62 10.40
N CYS A 10 4.72 5.07 9.60
CA CYS A 10 4.48 5.47 8.22
C CYS A 10 3.77 6.82 8.20
N THR A 11 4.16 7.66 7.26
CA THR A 11 3.48 8.92 6.95
C THR A 11 2.89 8.84 5.55
N ILE A 12 2.04 9.81 5.19
CA ILE A 12 1.50 9.90 3.83
C ILE A 12 2.60 10.14 2.79
N ALA A 13 3.73 10.74 3.18
CA ALA A 13 4.86 10.96 2.28
C ALA A 13 5.53 9.64 1.84
N ASP A 14 5.38 8.56 2.62
CA ASP A 14 5.96 7.25 2.33
C ASP A 14 5.08 6.39 1.41
N GLU A 15 3.87 6.87 1.05
CA GLU A 15 2.88 6.06 0.32
C GLU A 15 3.42 5.55 -1.02
N ASP A 16 4.04 6.42 -1.82
CA ASP A 16 4.54 6.02 -3.14
C ASP A 16 5.69 4.97 -3.04
N ASP A 17 6.53 5.08 -2.02
CA ASP A 17 7.59 4.09 -1.77
C ASP A 17 7.02 2.77 -1.27
N ALA A 18 6.05 2.80 -0.35
CA ALA A 18 5.37 1.60 0.12
C ALA A 18 4.57 0.90 -1.00
N ILE A 19 3.93 1.66 -1.89
CA ILE A 19 3.30 1.14 -3.12
C ILE A 19 4.36 0.46 -4.01
N THR A 20 5.53 1.08 -4.17
CA THR A 20 6.62 0.51 -4.97
C THR A 20 7.12 -0.81 -4.38
N VAL A 21 7.35 -0.88 -3.06
CA VAL A 21 7.68 -2.13 -2.38
C VAL A 21 6.60 -3.19 -2.62
N CYS A 22 5.32 -2.81 -2.51
CA CYS A 22 4.19 -3.72 -2.73
C CYS A 22 4.19 -4.31 -4.14
N LEU A 23 4.42 -3.49 -5.17
CA LEU A 23 4.53 -3.97 -6.56
C LEU A 23 5.71 -4.94 -6.72
N LYS A 24 6.87 -4.60 -6.15
CA LYS A 24 8.09 -5.41 -6.22
C LYS A 24 8.01 -6.74 -5.46
N THR A 25 6.99 -6.92 -4.63
CA THR A 25 6.73 -8.18 -3.89
C THR A 25 5.34 -8.77 -4.19
N GLY A 26 4.65 -8.27 -5.21
CA GLY A 26 3.24 -8.55 -5.47
C GLY A 26 2.93 -9.92 -6.08
N ASP A 27 3.92 -10.58 -6.68
CA ASP A 27 3.76 -11.87 -7.35
C ASP A 27 4.22 -13.02 -6.45
N ALA A 28 3.38 -13.32 -5.45
CA ALA A 28 3.71 -14.29 -4.39
C ALA A 28 5.08 -14.02 -3.74
N GLY A 29 5.42 -12.75 -3.54
CA GLY A 29 6.71 -12.29 -3.00
C GLY A 29 7.74 -11.89 -4.08
N ASN A 30 7.50 -12.22 -5.36
CA ASN A 30 8.32 -11.75 -6.48
C ASN A 30 7.78 -10.43 -7.07
N ASP A 31 8.51 -9.90 -8.05
CA ASP A 31 8.18 -8.64 -8.71
C ASP A 31 6.96 -8.78 -9.65
N ALA A 32 5.87 -8.07 -9.33
CA ALA A 32 4.66 -8.05 -10.14
C ALA A 32 4.62 -6.93 -11.18
N SER A 33 5.72 -6.20 -11.40
CA SER A 33 5.75 -5.04 -12.32
C SER A 33 5.32 -5.38 -13.75
N LEU A 34 5.48 -6.64 -14.19
CA LEU A 34 5.07 -7.10 -15.52
C LEU A 34 3.63 -7.63 -15.57
N LEU A 35 2.95 -7.72 -14.43
CA LEU A 35 1.58 -8.24 -14.31
C LEU A 35 0.51 -7.13 -14.34
N TYR A 36 0.91 -5.87 -14.17
CA TYR A 36 0.01 -4.73 -14.05
C TYR A 36 0.44 -3.60 -14.99
N ASP A 37 -0.50 -3.10 -15.80
CA ASP A 37 -0.26 -1.94 -16.66
C ASP A 37 -0.10 -0.65 -15.84
N ASP A 38 -0.88 -0.50 -14.77
CA ASP A 38 -0.73 0.57 -13.79
C ASP A 38 0.07 0.06 -12.57
N PRO A 39 1.32 0.55 -12.36
CA PRO A 39 2.17 0.11 -11.26
C PRO A 39 1.63 0.48 -9.88
N LYS A 40 0.70 1.45 -9.77
CA LYS A 40 0.13 1.88 -8.49
C LYS A 40 -1.06 1.03 -8.05
N LEU A 41 -1.71 0.32 -8.98
CA LEU A 41 -2.98 -0.36 -8.73
C LEU A 41 -2.90 -1.35 -7.57
N LEU A 42 -1.83 -2.14 -7.51
CA LEU A 42 -1.64 -3.14 -6.46
C LEU A 42 -1.49 -2.48 -5.08
N GLY A 43 -0.70 -1.41 -5.00
CA GLY A 43 -0.50 -0.65 -3.78
C GLY A 43 -1.76 0.09 -3.32
N TYR A 44 -2.54 0.67 -4.24
CA TYR A 44 -3.85 1.24 -3.91
C TYR A 44 -4.86 0.19 -3.42
N ARG A 45 -4.67 -1.08 -3.77
CA ARG A 45 -5.53 -2.17 -3.29
C ARG A 45 -5.14 -2.69 -1.91
N TYR A 46 -3.84 -2.79 -1.63
CA TYR A 46 -3.31 -3.55 -0.47
C TYR A 46 -2.50 -2.72 0.53
N VAL A 47 -2.02 -1.52 0.17
CA VAL A 47 -1.15 -0.68 1.01
C VAL A 47 -1.86 0.60 1.45
N SER A 48 -2.20 1.46 0.50
CA SER A 48 -2.78 2.78 0.76
C SER A 48 -4.00 2.80 1.69
N PRO A 49 -4.96 1.86 1.62
CA PRO A 49 -6.08 1.89 2.54
C PRO A 49 -5.65 1.79 4.01
N TYR A 50 -4.56 1.07 4.33
CA TYR A 50 -4.03 1.02 5.70
C TYR A 50 -3.37 2.34 6.11
N ILE A 51 -2.57 2.94 5.23
CA ILE A 51 -1.92 4.24 5.50
C ILE A 51 -2.98 5.33 5.75
N HIS A 52 -4.09 5.32 5.02
CA HIS A 52 -5.13 6.35 5.12
C HIS A 52 -6.19 6.06 6.20
N LEU A 53 -6.56 4.80 6.41
CA LEU A 53 -7.67 4.42 7.30
C LEU A 53 -7.22 3.84 8.64
N SER A 54 -6.02 3.28 8.75
CA SER A 54 -5.44 2.76 10.00
C SER A 54 -3.97 3.17 10.17
N PRO A 55 -3.65 4.48 10.14
CA PRO A 55 -2.27 4.96 10.22
C PRO A 55 -1.58 4.59 11.54
N GLU A 56 -2.33 4.36 12.61
CA GLU A 56 -1.82 4.05 13.95
C GLU A 56 -1.02 2.74 14.02
N LEU A 57 -1.21 1.83 13.05
CA LEU A 57 -0.49 0.57 12.94
C LEU A 57 0.20 0.41 11.57
N ALA A 58 0.55 1.53 10.94
CA ALA A 58 1.33 1.56 9.71
C ALA A 58 2.77 1.96 10.01
N PHE A 59 3.73 1.12 9.59
CA PHE A 59 5.16 1.37 9.78
C PHE A 59 5.92 1.08 8.49
N VAL A 60 7.02 1.81 8.28
CA VAL A 60 7.99 1.56 7.20
C VAL A 60 9.33 1.13 7.78
N LEU A 61 10.06 0.34 6.99
CA LEU A 61 11.44 -0.04 7.23
C LEU A 61 12.33 0.82 6.33
N GLU A 62 13.28 1.52 6.91
CA GLU A 62 14.29 2.30 6.21
C GLU A 62 15.64 1.58 6.20
N ASP A 63 16.34 1.67 5.08
CA ASP A 63 17.74 1.25 4.97
C ASP A 63 18.70 2.29 5.58
N SER A 64 20.02 2.03 5.50
CA SER A 64 21.04 2.94 6.05
C SER A 64 21.14 4.30 5.34
N LYS A 65 20.45 4.47 4.20
CA LYS A 65 20.38 5.71 3.43
C LYS A 65 19.02 6.40 3.59
N GLU A 66 18.21 5.95 4.54
CA GLU A 66 16.87 6.45 4.83
C GLU A 66 15.86 6.22 3.69
N ASN A 67 16.12 5.26 2.79
CA ASN A 67 15.13 4.87 1.79
C ASN A 67 14.17 3.82 2.38
N VAL A 68 12.88 3.97 2.11
CA VAL A 68 11.89 2.95 2.47
C VAL A 68 12.14 1.69 1.64
N CYS A 69 12.47 0.60 2.32
CA CYS A 69 12.76 -0.71 1.72
C CYS A 69 11.77 -1.80 2.16
N GLY A 70 10.81 -1.48 3.03
CA GLY A 70 9.82 -2.40 3.53
C GLY A 70 8.69 -1.68 4.26
N TYR A 71 7.61 -2.40 4.55
CA TYR A 71 6.53 -1.91 5.40
C TYR A 71 5.91 -3.04 6.20
N VAL A 72 5.23 -2.67 7.29
CA VAL A 72 4.29 -3.52 8.00
C VAL A 72 3.03 -2.70 8.28
N LEU A 73 1.88 -3.26 7.92
CA LEU A 73 0.59 -2.61 8.01
C LEU A 73 -0.36 -3.54 8.75
N ALA A 74 -1.14 -2.98 9.67
CA ALA A 74 -2.19 -3.70 10.36
C ALA A 74 -3.37 -2.78 10.65
N THR A 75 -4.48 -3.39 11.06
CA THR A 75 -5.61 -2.68 11.65
C THR A 75 -6.01 -3.40 12.93
N LEU A 76 -6.27 -2.63 13.99
CA LEU A 76 -6.66 -3.21 15.28
C LEU A 76 -8.11 -3.74 15.25
N HIS A 77 -8.96 -3.06 14.47
CA HIS A 77 -10.39 -3.32 14.38
C HIS A 77 -10.79 -3.57 12.94
N ASN A 78 -10.73 -4.85 12.53
CA ASN A 78 -10.99 -5.24 11.15
C ASN A 78 -12.41 -4.88 10.66
N ASP A 79 -13.42 -4.98 11.54
CA ASP A 79 -14.80 -4.61 11.23
C ASP A 79 -14.93 -3.11 10.89
N ILE A 80 -14.30 -2.25 11.68
CA ILE A 80 -14.25 -0.80 11.43
C ILE A 80 -13.49 -0.51 10.14
N PHE A 81 -12.33 -1.15 9.94
CA PHE A 81 -11.53 -0.98 8.73
C PHE A 81 -12.30 -1.39 7.48
N CYS A 82 -12.94 -2.56 7.46
CA CYS A 82 -13.74 -3.02 6.33
C CYS A 82 -14.90 -2.06 6.00
N LYS A 83 -15.58 -1.54 7.03
CA LYS A 83 -16.64 -0.54 6.83
C LYS A 83 -16.08 0.72 6.16
N ARG A 84 -14.99 1.29 6.69
CA ARG A 84 -14.35 2.48 6.14
C ARG A 84 -13.75 2.24 4.75
N TYR A 85 -13.23 1.05 4.48
CA TYR A 85 -12.74 0.66 3.17
C TYR A 85 -13.86 0.76 2.12
N VAL A 86 -15.05 0.24 2.43
CA VAL A 86 -16.22 0.30 1.53
C VAL A 86 -16.78 1.71 1.41
N ASP A 87 -16.90 2.42 2.52
CA ASP A 87 -17.59 3.71 2.57
C ASP A 87 -16.71 4.89 2.14
N GLU A 88 -15.39 4.81 2.33
CA GLU A 88 -14.44 5.92 2.10
C GLU A 88 -13.42 5.61 0.99
N TRP A 89 -12.85 4.41 0.95
CA TRP A 89 -11.75 4.09 0.03
C TRP A 89 -12.25 3.70 -1.36
N LEU A 90 -13.16 2.73 -1.46
CA LEU A 90 -13.68 2.25 -2.74
C LEU A 90 -14.33 3.36 -3.59
N PRO A 91 -15.08 4.33 -3.04
CA PRO A 91 -15.59 5.44 -3.84
C PRO A 91 -14.50 6.29 -4.48
N LYS A 92 -13.38 6.56 -3.77
CA LYS A 92 -12.22 7.26 -4.33
C LYS A 92 -11.59 6.45 -5.46
N MET A 93 -11.42 5.14 -5.27
CA MET A 93 -10.86 4.25 -6.28
C MET A 93 -11.73 4.18 -7.53
N LYS A 94 -13.06 4.15 -7.39
CA LYS A 94 -13.99 4.16 -8.54
C LYS A 94 -13.93 5.45 -9.36
N GLN A 95 -13.55 6.58 -8.75
CA GLN A 95 -13.34 7.85 -9.47
C GLN A 95 -12.04 7.83 -10.28
N LEU A 96 -10.97 7.24 -9.72
CA LEU A 96 -9.68 7.11 -10.39
C LEU A 96 -9.67 6.00 -11.46
N TYR A 97 -10.39 4.92 -11.19
CA TYR A 97 -10.49 3.73 -12.03
C TYR A 97 -11.97 3.48 -12.38
N PRO A 98 -12.54 4.26 -13.31
CA PRO A 98 -13.93 4.07 -13.72
C PRO A 98 -14.10 2.66 -14.30
N THR A 99 -15.16 1.97 -13.87
CA THR A 99 -15.50 0.66 -14.42
C THR A 99 -15.84 0.84 -15.90
N ILE A 100 -15.04 0.25 -16.78
CA ILE A 100 -15.41 0.12 -18.19
C ILE A 100 -16.58 -0.88 -18.21
N PRO A 101 -17.75 -0.52 -18.77
CA PRO A 101 -18.83 -1.47 -18.95
C PRO A 101 -18.27 -2.67 -19.70
N SER A 102 -18.41 -3.87 -19.12
CA SER A 102 -18.11 -5.10 -19.83
C SER A 102 -18.99 -5.10 -21.08
N GLY A 103 -18.40 -4.99 -22.27
CA GLY A 103 -19.15 -5.18 -23.51
C GLY A 103 -19.73 -6.59 -23.48
N GLU A 104 -21.05 -6.70 -23.67
CA GLU A 104 -21.70 -7.96 -24.05
C GLU A 104 -21.21 -8.42 -25.43
#